data_AF-A0AAQ4FKI6-F1
#
_entry.id   AF-A0AAQ4FKI6-F1
#
_cell.length_a   1.000
_cell.length_b   1.000
_cell.length_c   1.000
_cell.angle_alpha   90.00
_cell.angle_beta   90.00
_cell.angle_gamma   90.00
#
_symmetry.space_group_name_H-M   'P 1'
#
loop_
_entity.id
_entity.type
_entity.pdbx_description
1 polymer ?
#
loop_
_entity_poly.entity_id
_entity_poly.type
_entity_poly.pdbx_seq_one_letter_code
_entity_poly.pdbx_strand_id
1 'polypeptide(L)'
;MPCRRAMSTVTETVTEERPASKPHKMEIVWRNVILMGSLHLISIYGFYLIFFAAQWKTVLAAYIFYTISGIGVTAGSHRLWSHRSYKAKLPYRIMLMIFQTMAFQ
;
A
#
# COMPACT_ATOMS: atom_id res chain seq x y z
N MET A 1 63.75 -19.41 18.05
CA MET A 1 64.08 -18.68 16.78
C MET A 1 62.87 -18.77 15.85
N PRO A 2 62.57 -17.76 15.01
CA PRO A 2 61.95 -16.47 15.32
C PRO A 2 60.51 -16.34 14.80
N CYS A 3 59.75 -15.41 15.37
CA CYS A 3 58.49 -14.86 14.83
C CYS A 3 58.66 -14.44 13.36
N ARG A 4 57.82 -14.97 12.46
CA ARG A 4 57.65 -14.38 11.12
C ARG A 4 56.39 -13.49 11.12
N ARG A 5 56.69 -12.21 10.99
CA ARG A 5 55.83 -11.03 11.03
C ARG A 5 55.13 -10.81 9.69
N ALA A 6 53.89 -10.30 9.77
CA ALA A 6 53.16 -9.45 8.83
C ALA A 6 52.94 -9.93 7.39
N MET A 7 51.66 -10.03 7.00
CA MET A 7 51.02 -9.04 6.12
C MET A 7 49.54 -9.45 5.99
N SER A 8 48.73 -9.19 7.03
CA SER A 8 47.28 -9.13 6.82
C SER A 8 47.06 -7.90 5.97
N THR A 9 46.86 -8.10 4.67
CA THR A 9 46.35 -7.09 3.76
C THR A 9 45.04 -6.61 4.37
N VAL A 10 45.11 -5.51 5.13
CA VAL A 10 43.94 -4.79 5.59
C VAL A 10 43.27 -4.38 4.29
N THR A 11 42.24 -5.12 3.90
CA THR A 11 41.24 -4.63 2.98
C THR A 11 40.72 -3.39 3.68
N GLU A 12 41.26 -2.23 3.31
CA GLU A 12 40.62 -0.97 3.57
C GLU A 12 39.24 -1.12 2.94
N THR A 13 38.26 -1.47 3.77
CA THR A 13 36.87 -1.23 3.47
C THR A 13 36.79 0.28 3.37
N VAL A 14 37.04 0.82 2.18
CA VAL A 14 36.62 2.15 1.79
C VAL A 14 35.13 2.13 2.05
N THR A 15 34.77 2.57 3.24
CA THR A 15 33.41 2.94 3.58
C THR A 15 33.23 4.17 2.72
N GLU A 16 32.73 3.95 1.49
CA GLU A 16 32.16 4.99 0.70
C GLU A 16 31.09 5.60 1.60
N GLU A 17 31.42 6.72 2.25
CA GLU A 17 30.46 7.49 3.01
C GLU A 17 29.39 7.93 1.99
N ARG A 18 28.28 7.19 1.97
CA ARG A 18 27.10 7.57 1.19
C ARG A 18 26.83 9.03 1.56
N PRO A 19 26.89 9.98 0.60
CA PRO A 19 26.74 11.39 0.91
C PRO A 19 25.43 11.54 1.67
N ALA A 20 25.52 12.11 2.88
CA ALA A 20 24.38 12.29 3.76
C ALA A 20 23.23 12.91 2.94
N SER A 21 22.15 12.15 2.74
CA SER A 21 21.04 12.58 1.90
C SER A 21 20.49 13.87 2.49
N LYS A 22 20.57 14.98 1.73
CA LYS A 22 20.00 16.27 2.14
C LYS A 22 18.55 16.05 2.61
N PRO A 23 18.12 16.65 3.72
CA PRO A 23 16.78 16.42 4.26
C PRO A 23 15.77 16.75 3.16
N HIS A 24 15.03 15.72 2.74
CA HIS A 24 14.01 15.86 1.71
C HIS A 24 12.92 16.79 2.26
N LYS A 25 12.79 17.98 1.67
CA LYS A 25 11.71 18.91 2.01
C LYS A 25 10.42 18.29 1.49
N MET A 26 9.54 17.87 2.40
CA MET A 26 8.25 17.33 2.00
C MET A 26 7.37 18.48 1.51
N GLU A 27 7.18 18.58 0.20
CA GLU A 27 6.22 19.50 -0.39
C GLU A 27 4.80 18.96 -0.15
N ILE A 28 4.01 19.71 0.60
CA ILE A 28 2.64 19.30 0.94
C ILE A 28 1.75 19.58 -0.27
N VAL A 29 1.24 18.50 -0.85
CA VAL A 29 0.21 18.58 -1.90
C VAL A 29 -1.16 18.80 -1.24
N TRP A 30 -1.49 20.06 -0.97
CA TRP A 30 -2.73 20.46 -0.28
C TRP A 30 -4.02 19.93 -0.95
N ARG A 31 -4.01 19.73 -2.27
CA ARG A 31 -5.11 19.09 -2.99
C ARG A 31 -5.44 17.70 -2.43
N ASN A 32 -4.44 16.88 -2.15
CA ASN A 32 -4.65 15.54 -1.58
C ASN A 32 -5.11 15.62 -0.11
N VAL A 33 -4.58 16.58 0.64
CA VAL A 33 -4.98 16.82 2.04
C VAL A 33 -6.47 17.17 2.13
N ILE A 34 -6.96 18.06 1.26
CA ILE A 34 -8.37 18.46 1.23
C ILE A 34 -9.26 17.28 0.78
N LEU A 35 -8.86 16.54 -0.26
CA LEU A 35 -9.61 15.37 -0.74
C LEU A 35 -9.71 14.26 0.30
N MET A 36 -8.60 13.95 0.99
CA MET A 36 -8.63 12.96 2.07
C MET A 36 -9.43 13.48 3.26
N GLY A 37 -9.29 14.76 3.64
CA GLY A 37 -10.06 15.36 4.73
C GLY A 37 -11.57 15.31 4.48
N SER A 38 -12.03 15.69 3.29
CA SER A 38 -13.46 15.64 2.95
C SER A 38 -14.01 14.22 2.91
N LEU A 39 -13.23 13.25 2.41
CA LEU A 39 -13.61 11.84 2.39
C LEU A 39 -13.86 11.30 3.82
N HIS A 40 -13.01 11.66 4.79
CA HIS A 40 -13.19 11.24 6.19
C HIS A 40 -14.44 11.87 6.83
N LEU A 41 -14.73 13.14 6.54
CA LEU A 41 -15.95 13.79 7.01
C LEU A 41 -17.22 13.13 6.45
N ILE A 42 -17.23 12.81 5.15
CA ILE A 42 -18.33 12.08 4.50
C ILE A 42 -18.48 10.68 5.10
N SER A 43 -17.37 10.00 5.42
CA SER A 43 -17.40 8.67 6.04
C SER A 43 -18.10 8.69 7.41
N ILE A 44 -17.82 9.69 8.25
CA ILE A 44 -18.49 9.85 9.55
C ILE A 44 -20.01 10.06 9.37
N TYR A 45 -20.40 10.89 8.40
CA TYR A 45 -21.81 11.11 8.09
C TYR A 45 -22.49 9.84 7.54
N GLY A 46 -21.80 9.09 6.69
CA GLY A 46 -22.26 7.79 6.19
C GLY A 46 -22.46 6.78 7.31
N PHE A 47 -21.58 6.75 8.31
CA PHE A 47 -21.73 5.90 9.48
C PHE A 47 -23.00 6.25 10.26
N TYR A 48 -23.27 7.54 10.49
CA TYR A 48 -24.53 7.98 11.10
C TYR A 48 -25.77 7.51 10.30
N LEU A 49 -25.75 7.65 8.97
CA LEU A 49 -26.86 7.21 8.11
C LEU A 49 -27.16 5.71 8.20
N ILE A 50 -26.12 4.88 8.37
CA ILE A 50 -26.27 3.41 8.50
C ILE A 50 -27.14 3.04 9.72
N PHE A 51 -27.03 3.76 10.84
CA PHE A 51 -27.78 3.45 12.06
C PHE A 51 -29.19 4.05 12.07
N PHE A 52 -29.37 5.26 11.53
CA PHE A 52 -30.59 6.03 11.76
C PHE A 52 -31.56 6.07 10.57
N ALA A 53 -31.11 5.75 9.34
CA ALA A 53 -31.94 5.96 8.14
C ALA A 53 -31.80 4.90 7.04
N ALA A 54 -30.73 4.09 7.04
CA ALA A 54 -30.45 3.17 5.94
C ALA A 54 -31.41 1.97 5.88
N GLN A 55 -31.83 1.60 4.66
CA GLN A 55 -32.55 0.35 4.42
C GLN A 55 -31.59 -0.84 4.52
N TRP A 56 -32.04 -1.99 5.04
CA TRP A 56 -31.22 -3.21 5.13
C TRP A 56 -30.53 -3.60 3.81
N LYS A 57 -31.20 -3.34 2.67
CA LYS A 57 -30.64 -3.58 1.33
C LYS A 57 -29.39 -2.73 1.05
N THR A 58 -29.37 -1.46 1.46
CA THR A 58 -28.23 -0.57 1.22
C THR A 58 -27.05 -0.93 2.13
N VAL A 59 -27.32 -1.31 3.38
CA VAL A 59 -26.30 -1.79 4.31
C VAL A 59 -25.66 -3.09 3.80
N LEU A 60 -26.47 -4.04 3.34
CA LEU A 60 -25.97 -5.29 2.77
C LEU A 60 -25.14 -5.06 1.50
N ALA A 61 -25.61 -4.20 0.60
CA ALA A 61 -24.87 -3.84 -0.61
C ALA A 61 -23.52 -3.21 -0.25
N ALA A 62 -23.49 -2.26 0.70
CA ALA A 62 -22.25 -1.63 1.16
C ALA A 62 -21.25 -2.65 1.72
N TYR A 63 -21.73 -3.62 2.50
CA TYR A 63 -20.88 -4.70 3.05
C TYR A 63 -20.29 -5.60 1.94
N ILE A 64 -21.09 -5.94 0.92
CA ILE A 64 -20.63 -6.75 -0.22
C ILE A 64 -19.54 -5.99 -0.99
N PHE A 65 -19.77 -4.72 -1.35
CA PHE A 65 -18.78 -3.92 -2.07
C PHE A 65 -17.49 -3.72 -1.26
N TYR A 66 -17.59 -3.52 0.06
CA TYR A 66 -16.44 -3.45 0.95
C TYR A 66 -15.59 -4.73 0.89
N THR A 67 -16.24 -5.89 0.96
CA THR A 67 -15.54 -7.18 0.92
C THR A 67 -14.86 -7.42 -0.43
N ILE A 68 -15.54 -7.13 -1.54
CA ILE A 68 -14.99 -7.28 -2.90
C ILE A 68 -13.77 -6.38 -3.10
N SER A 69 -13.86 -5.12 -2.66
CA SER A 69 -12.75 -4.16 -2.67
C SER A 69 -11.54 -4.67 -1.89
N GLY A 70 -11.74 -5.17 -0.67
CA GLY A 70 -10.66 -5.73 0.17
C GLY A 70 -9.98 -6.96 -0.45
N ILE A 71 -10.74 -7.81 -1.14
CA ILE A 71 -10.18 -8.94 -1.91
C ILE A 71 -9.35 -8.42 -3.10
N GLY A 72 -9.81 -7.38 -3.79
CA GLY A 72 -9.07 -6.73 -4.88
C GLY A 72 -7.67 -6.26 -4.45
N VAL A 73 -7.57 -5.63 -3.27
CA VAL A 73 -6.28 -5.16 -2.72
C VAL A 73 -5.38 -6.32 -2.30
N THR A 74 -5.92 -7.21 -1.46
CA THR A 74 -5.10 -8.27 -0.86
C THR A 74 -4.70 -9.36 -1.86
N ALA A 75 -5.62 -9.79 -2.72
CA ALA A 75 -5.37 -10.82 -3.71
C ALA A 75 -4.89 -10.26 -5.06
N GLY A 76 -5.22 -9.02 -5.39
CA GLY A 76 -4.74 -8.34 -6.60
C GLY A 76 -3.38 -7.69 -6.36
N SER A 77 -3.36 -6.43 -5.92
CA SER A 77 -2.14 -5.61 -5.82
C SER A 77 -1.06 -6.31 -4.99
N HIS A 78 -1.40 -6.77 -3.80
CA HIS A 78 -0.41 -7.37 -2.89
C HIS A 78 0.10 -8.75 -3.36
N ARG A 79 -0.79 -9.75 -3.52
CA ARG A 79 -0.35 -11.14 -3.76
C ARG A 79 -0.04 -11.47 -5.22
N LEU A 80 -0.80 -10.93 -6.18
CA LEU A 80 -0.61 -11.24 -7.60
C LEU A 80 0.46 -10.34 -8.25
N TRP A 81 0.41 -9.03 -8.01
CA TRP A 81 1.33 -8.08 -8.65
C TRP A 81 2.60 -7.83 -7.85
N SER A 82 2.53 -7.57 -6.54
CA SER A 82 3.74 -7.30 -5.73
C SER A 82 4.53 -8.55 -5.39
N HIS A 83 3.88 -9.60 -4.89
CA HIS A 83 4.58 -10.83 -4.45
C HIS A 83 4.56 -11.97 -5.47
N ARG A 84 3.87 -11.82 -6.60
CA ARG A 84 3.79 -12.79 -7.71
C ARG A 84 3.58 -14.25 -7.25
N SER A 85 2.80 -14.44 -6.18
CA SER A 85 2.68 -15.71 -5.45
C SER A 85 1.92 -16.79 -6.23
N TYR A 86 1.18 -16.44 -7.29
CA TYR A 86 0.42 -17.37 -8.12
C TYR A 86 0.29 -16.92 -9.58
N LYS A 87 0.29 -17.89 -10.51
CA LYS A 87 0.04 -17.67 -11.94
C LYS A 87 -1.45 -17.72 -12.24
N ALA A 88 -2.12 -16.56 -12.15
CA ALA A 88 -3.51 -16.41 -12.58
C ALA A 88 -3.68 -16.42 -14.11
N LYS A 89 -4.76 -17.06 -14.61
CA LYS A 89 -5.22 -16.96 -16.00
C LYS A 89 -5.79 -15.56 -16.28
N LEU A 90 -5.74 -15.11 -17.54
CA LEU A 90 -6.21 -13.77 -17.97
C LEU A 90 -7.57 -13.31 -17.41
N PRO A 91 -8.65 -14.11 -17.41
CA PRO A 91 -9.95 -13.64 -16.90
C PRO A 91 -9.92 -13.31 -15.41
N TYR A 92 -9.20 -14.10 -14.62
CA TYR A 92 -9.07 -13.88 -13.18
C TYR A 92 -8.26 -12.61 -12.86
N ARG A 93 -7.28 -12.27 -13.71
CA ARG A 93 -6.52 -11.01 -13.57
C ARG A 93 -7.40 -9.79 -13.81
N ILE A 94 -8.23 -9.80 -14.85
CA ILE A 94 -9.13 -8.70 -15.18
C ILE A 94 -10.15 -8.49 -14.06
N MET A 95 -10.74 -9.57 -13.54
CA MET A 95 -11.67 -9.48 -12.41
C MET A 95 -11.02 -8.83 -11.18
N LEU A 96 -9.79 -9.23 -10.84
CA LEU A 96 -9.05 -8.62 -9.72
C LEU A 96 -8.67 -7.15 -10.00
N MET A 97 -8.37 -6.77 -11.25
CA MET A 97 -8.16 -5.36 -11.61
C MET A 97 -9.41 -4.53 -11.36
N ILE A 98 -10.59 -5.03 -11.75
CA ILE A 98 -11.86 -4.32 -11.52
C ILE A 98 -12.10 -4.15 -10.01
N PHE A 99 -11.83 -5.19 -9.22
CA PHE A 99 -11.98 -5.13 -7.77
C PHE A 99 -11.00 -4.14 -7.12
N GLN A 100 -9.75 -4.07 -7.59
CA GLN A 100 -8.78 -3.06 -7.15
C GLN A 100 -9.21 -1.64 -7.55
N THR A 101 -9.74 -1.42 -8.76
CA THR A 101 -10.23 -0.10 -9.17
C THR A 101 -11.38 0.39 -8.29
N MET A 102 -12.26 -0.52 -7.84
CA MET A 102 -13.31 -0.19 -6.86
C MET A 102 -12.75 0.17 -5.48
N ALA A 103 -11.56 -0.33 -5.12
CA ALA A 103 -10.90 0.00 -3.87
C ALA A 103 -10.30 1.40 -3.84
N PHE A 104 -10.08 2.01 -5.02
CA PHE A 104 -9.49 3.35 -5.17
C PHE A 104 -8.17 3.49 -4.38
N GLN A 105 -7.35 2.43 -4.45
CA GLN A 105 -6.00 2.34 -3.86
C GLN A 105 -4.94 2.13 -4.92
#